data_AF-A0A923D0X0-F1
#
_entry.id   AF-A0A923D0X0-F1
#
_cell.length_a   1.000
_cell.length_b   1.000
_cell.length_c   1.000
_cell.angle_alpha   90.00
_cell.angle_beta   90.00
_cell.angle_gamma   90.00
#
_symmetry.space_group_name_H-M   'P 1'
#
loop_
_entity.id
_entity.type
_entity.pdbx_description
1 polymer ?
#
loop_
_entity_poly.entity_id
_entity_poly.type
_entity_poly.pdbx_seq_one_letter_code
_entity_poly.pdbx_strand_id
1 'polypeptide(L)'
;MTRRHLALFAALCALALTAPATAPAQEHDHEHDHEHDHAPVAAPQLNFLGDENRALCESLTMQDFRGRMKPLDTQAREISMKITKRESFEGWEPMDLYMSWLTNPEFWFEYPVLAVRFPGLKSLLGVSPETRWVSASSLLNGNQYVLAEPVREALRTPDRDRTKLQRQLLLFDERFNIFWDALNGGSLRLYPIAGDPAHTWTDFNGVLEQPASAWADRSREAMDRLMSGLRAGDQPRIRAGLEATSALQHQYGAAVLPSAGALKAELWLNKAHPFRNVTMTYLAAFAVLLFAFFWSLARRGGQPYPSRHPLYLAGMALFVGSLLFHLAAYVLRWVASGRAPLSNGYESLIFIALATAIAGLIFESRDRRGSSAGVSALLTTVILAVAMLSTFDPAIGPLVPVLASYWLNIHVTVITGSYGFLGLGSLLGGLNLILFLLKNPRRPQVREAILKLDRLLFRVLVTGVGLLSIGTLLGGVWANESWGRYWGWDPKETWSLVTILVYATVLHFRWIPVMNRPWVLATGGFAGIASVVMTYFGVNYFLSGLHSYAQGDAIAVPSWVYIGTLLMLGLIVASYLSDRFRRW
;
A
#
# COMPACT_ATOMS: atom_id res chain seq x y z
N MET A 1 13.72 -4.71 -38.87
CA MET A 1 12.43 -5.25 -39.36
C MET A 1 11.56 -4.10 -39.85
N THR A 2 10.91 -4.19 -41.02
CA THR A 2 10.13 -3.07 -41.61
C THR A 2 8.72 -2.95 -40.98
N ARG A 3 8.17 -1.72 -40.95
CA ARG A 3 6.84 -1.37 -40.36
C ARG A 3 5.66 -2.28 -40.75
N ARG A 4 5.74 -2.98 -41.88
CA ARG A 4 4.72 -3.96 -42.32
C ARG A 4 4.68 -5.22 -41.46
N HIS A 5 5.80 -5.64 -40.86
CA HIS A 5 5.83 -6.81 -39.98
C HIS A 5 5.26 -6.50 -38.58
N LEU A 6 5.41 -5.27 -38.07
CA LEU A 6 4.76 -4.84 -36.81
C LEU A 6 3.24 -4.79 -36.92
N ALA A 7 2.70 -4.28 -38.03
CA ALA A 7 1.25 -4.18 -38.24
C ALA A 7 0.59 -5.55 -38.44
N LEU A 8 1.26 -6.48 -39.13
CA LEU A 8 0.77 -7.84 -39.30
C LEU A 8 0.78 -8.63 -37.97
N PHE A 9 1.77 -8.35 -37.11
CA PHE A 9 1.91 -8.97 -35.80
C PHE A 9 0.83 -8.50 -34.82
N ALA A 10 0.52 -7.20 -34.79
CA ALA A 10 -0.58 -6.64 -33.99
C ALA A 10 -1.95 -7.23 -34.39
N ALA A 11 -2.18 -7.47 -35.68
CA ALA A 11 -3.39 -8.13 -36.17
C ALA A 11 -3.48 -9.62 -35.79
N LEU A 12 -2.34 -10.33 -35.75
CA LEU A 12 -2.28 -11.75 -35.38
C LEU A 12 -2.48 -11.97 -33.86
N CYS A 13 -2.02 -11.06 -33.00
CA CYS A 13 -2.30 -11.10 -31.56
C CYS A 13 -3.79 -10.92 -31.24
N ALA A 14 -4.52 -10.12 -32.03
CA ALA A 14 -5.97 -9.94 -31.87
C ALA A 14 -6.79 -11.16 -32.33
N LEU A 15 -6.32 -11.89 -33.34
CA LEU A 15 -6.99 -13.08 -33.91
C LEU A 15 -6.79 -14.37 -33.08
N ALA A 16 -5.77 -14.42 -32.21
CA ALA A 16 -5.51 -15.57 -31.34
C ALA A 16 -6.54 -15.72 -30.19
N LEU A 17 -7.47 -14.79 -30.03
CA LEU A 17 -8.52 -14.80 -28.99
C LEU A 17 -9.81 -15.52 -29.40
N THR A 18 -9.99 -15.92 -30.67
CA THR A 18 -11.30 -16.41 -31.17
C THR A 18 -11.32 -17.73 -31.95
N ALA A 19 -10.20 -18.45 -32.09
CA ALA A 19 -10.18 -19.72 -32.83
C ALA A 19 -10.30 -20.96 -31.92
N PRO A 20 -11.22 -21.91 -32.17
CA PRO A 20 -11.24 -23.20 -31.48
C PRO A 20 -10.17 -24.12 -32.08
N ALA A 21 -9.34 -24.72 -31.24
CA ALA A 21 -8.24 -25.58 -31.66
C ALA A 21 -8.66 -27.05 -31.70
N THR A 22 -8.51 -27.69 -32.86
CA THR A 22 -8.36 -29.14 -32.99
C THR A 22 -7.12 -29.44 -33.82
N ALA A 23 -6.05 -29.93 -33.17
CA ALA A 23 -5.10 -30.89 -33.74
C ALA A 23 -4.08 -31.32 -32.66
N PRO A 24 -3.55 -32.57 -32.72
CA PRO A 24 -2.90 -33.23 -31.59
C PRO A 24 -1.38 -33.05 -31.54
N ALA A 25 -0.83 -33.34 -30.37
CA ALA A 25 0.57 -33.23 -29.99
C ALA A 25 1.50 -34.13 -30.83
N GLN A 26 2.64 -33.57 -31.23
CA GLN A 26 3.84 -34.31 -31.61
C GLN A 26 4.98 -33.89 -30.66
N GLU A 27 5.54 -34.89 -29.97
CA GLU A 27 6.80 -34.79 -29.24
C GLU A 27 7.94 -34.52 -30.24
N HIS A 28 8.77 -33.53 -29.93
CA HIS A 28 10.10 -33.40 -30.50
C HIS A 28 11.08 -33.05 -29.39
N ASP A 29 11.97 -34.01 -29.12
CA ASP A 29 13.24 -33.82 -28.41
C ASP A 29 14.11 -32.83 -29.18
N HIS A 30 14.57 -31.77 -28.52
CA HIS A 30 15.73 -31.01 -28.95
C HIS A 30 16.53 -30.48 -27.75
N GLU A 31 17.74 -31.02 -27.60
CA GLU A 31 18.87 -30.40 -26.91
C GLU A 31 19.11 -28.99 -27.49
N HIS A 32 19.14 -27.97 -26.64
CA HIS A 32 19.69 -26.66 -26.99
C HIS A 32 20.44 -26.05 -25.81
N ASP A 33 21.76 -26.08 -25.92
CA ASP A 33 22.70 -25.18 -25.25
C ASP A 33 22.39 -23.74 -25.66
N HIS A 34 21.96 -22.88 -24.74
CA HIS A 34 22.08 -21.43 -24.91
C HIS A 34 22.30 -20.73 -23.55
N GLU A 35 23.56 -20.45 -23.24
CA GLU A 35 23.95 -19.31 -22.40
C GLU A 35 23.53 -18.03 -23.12
N HIS A 36 22.41 -17.42 -22.71
CA HIS A 36 22.02 -16.08 -23.13
C HIS A 36 22.34 -15.05 -22.02
N ASP A 37 23.63 -14.87 -21.74
CA ASP A 37 24.12 -13.63 -21.14
C ASP A 37 24.32 -12.61 -22.27
N HIS A 38 23.22 -11.97 -22.69
CA HIS A 38 23.29 -10.89 -23.67
C HIS A 38 24.05 -9.69 -23.07
N ALA A 39 25.22 -9.40 -23.61
CA ALA A 39 25.93 -8.14 -23.35
C ALA A 39 24.98 -6.96 -23.61
N PRO A 40 24.99 -5.90 -22.77
CA PRO A 40 24.05 -4.80 -22.90
C PRO A 40 24.23 -4.12 -24.26
N VAL A 41 23.14 -4.06 -25.04
CA VAL A 41 23.05 -3.21 -26.23
C VAL A 41 23.51 -1.80 -25.84
N ALA A 42 24.48 -1.24 -26.57
CA ALA A 42 24.98 0.10 -26.28
C ALA A 42 23.79 1.06 -26.27
N ALA A 43 23.55 1.70 -25.12
CA ALA A 43 22.41 2.58 -24.95
C ALA A 43 22.49 3.71 -25.98
N PRO A 44 21.44 3.96 -26.77
CA PRO A 44 21.40 5.14 -27.62
C PRO A 44 21.54 6.39 -26.74
N GLN A 45 21.95 7.51 -27.33
CA GLN A 45 21.93 8.78 -26.63
C GLN A 45 20.47 9.13 -26.30
N LEU A 46 20.06 8.85 -25.05
CA LEU A 46 18.71 9.09 -24.59
C LEU A 46 18.52 10.60 -24.36
N ASN A 47 17.54 11.18 -25.03
CA ASN A 47 17.15 12.57 -24.85
C ASN A 47 16.16 12.69 -23.69
N PHE A 48 16.56 13.40 -22.64
CA PHE A 48 15.75 13.59 -21.43
C PHE A 48 15.12 14.97 -21.32
N LEU A 49 14.14 15.10 -20.44
CA LEU A 49 13.48 16.36 -20.15
C LEU A 49 14.41 17.26 -19.32
N GLY A 50 14.58 18.52 -19.73
CA GLY A 50 15.14 19.55 -18.86
C GLY A 50 14.22 19.80 -17.66
N ASP A 51 14.77 20.27 -16.53
CA ASP A 51 14.07 20.35 -15.24
C ASP A 51 12.69 21.04 -15.30
N GLU A 52 12.61 22.17 -16.00
CA GLU A 52 11.35 22.90 -16.15
C GLU A 52 10.34 22.13 -17.02
N ASN A 53 10.78 21.52 -18.12
CA ASN A 53 9.93 20.71 -18.99
C ASN A 53 9.46 19.44 -18.27
N ARG A 54 10.31 18.85 -17.42
CA ARG A 54 9.97 17.73 -16.56
C ARG A 54 8.86 18.11 -15.57
N ALA A 55 9.02 19.21 -14.85
CA ALA A 55 8.01 19.67 -13.91
C ALA A 55 6.65 19.94 -14.59
N LEU A 56 6.66 20.52 -15.79
CA LEU A 56 5.45 20.73 -16.59
C LEU A 56 4.84 19.38 -17.03
N CYS A 57 5.65 18.46 -17.55
CA CYS A 57 5.21 17.13 -17.98
C CYS A 57 4.60 16.33 -16.82
N GLU A 58 5.26 16.31 -15.66
CA GLU A 58 4.78 15.68 -14.43
C GLU A 58 3.40 16.20 -13.99
N SER A 59 3.15 17.50 -14.22
CA SER A 59 1.90 18.17 -13.83
C SER A 59 0.74 17.97 -14.81
N LEU A 60 1.01 17.51 -16.04
CA LEU A 60 -0.04 17.17 -16.98
C LEU A 60 -0.94 16.10 -16.37
N THR A 61 -2.24 16.24 -16.62
CA THR A 61 -3.20 15.23 -16.17
C THR A 61 -3.33 14.15 -17.23
N MET A 62 -3.64 12.92 -16.81
CA MET A 62 -4.08 11.85 -17.70
C MET A 62 -5.29 11.14 -17.11
N GLN A 63 -6.07 10.47 -17.96
CA GLN A 63 -7.17 9.62 -17.54
C GLN A 63 -6.74 8.16 -17.56
N ASP A 64 -6.76 7.47 -16.42
CA ASP A 64 -6.44 6.04 -16.41
C ASP A 64 -7.56 5.18 -17.01
N PHE A 65 -7.29 3.89 -17.21
CA PHE A 65 -8.27 2.95 -17.78
C PHE A 65 -9.53 2.78 -16.91
N ARG A 66 -9.49 3.19 -15.64
CA ARG A 66 -10.64 3.17 -14.72
C ARG A 66 -11.36 4.52 -14.64
N GLY A 67 -10.95 5.50 -15.46
CA GLY A 67 -11.54 6.84 -15.53
C GLY A 67 -11.00 7.83 -14.50
N ARG A 68 -10.00 7.47 -13.69
CA ARG A 68 -9.40 8.40 -12.71
C ARG A 68 -8.50 9.40 -13.43
N MET A 69 -8.71 10.67 -13.10
CA MET A 69 -7.83 11.76 -13.49
C MET A 69 -6.66 11.87 -12.50
N LYS A 70 -5.43 11.76 -12.99
CA LYS A 70 -4.22 11.79 -12.15
C LYS A 70 -3.04 12.48 -12.84
N PRO A 71 -2.05 13.00 -12.09
CA PRO A 71 -0.82 13.53 -12.67
C PRO A 71 -0.07 12.45 -13.46
N LEU A 72 0.62 12.89 -14.51
CA LEU A 72 1.45 12.00 -15.32
C LEU A 72 2.65 11.45 -14.52
N ASP A 73 3.15 12.20 -13.52
CA ASP A 73 4.15 11.69 -12.56
C ASP A 73 3.67 10.43 -11.84
N THR A 74 2.42 10.41 -11.38
CA THR A 74 1.84 9.24 -10.72
C THR A 74 1.82 8.04 -11.66
N GLN A 75 1.39 8.24 -12.91
CA GLN A 75 1.41 7.18 -13.92
C GLN A 75 2.83 6.67 -14.17
N ALA A 76 3.79 7.56 -14.40
CA ALA A 76 5.17 7.19 -14.67
C ALA A 76 5.77 6.35 -13.52
N ARG A 77 5.52 6.75 -12.26
CA ARG A 77 5.95 5.99 -11.07
C ARG A 77 5.25 4.65 -10.95
N GLU A 78 3.93 4.59 -11.15
CA GLU A 78 3.16 3.35 -11.08
C GLU A 78 3.62 2.34 -12.14
N ILE A 79 3.80 2.78 -13.38
CA ILE A 79 4.24 1.92 -14.49
C ILE A 79 5.70 1.48 -14.27
N SER A 80 6.59 2.40 -13.88
CA SER A 80 7.98 2.07 -13.50
C SER A 80 8.03 1.01 -12.41
N MET A 81 7.26 1.18 -11.34
CA MET A 81 7.19 0.24 -10.23
C MET A 81 6.57 -1.10 -10.65
N LYS A 82 5.57 -1.12 -11.54
CA LYS A 82 4.98 -2.38 -12.02
C LYS A 82 5.96 -3.19 -12.87
N ILE A 83 6.74 -2.51 -13.73
CA ILE A 83 7.68 -3.08 -14.69
C ILE A 83 9.01 -3.46 -14.04
N THR A 84 9.68 -2.50 -13.43
CA THR A 84 11.05 -2.67 -12.93
C THR A 84 11.08 -3.13 -11.46
N LYS A 85 9.94 -3.04 -10.76
CA LYS A 85 9.83 -3.19 -9.29
C LYS A 85 10.69 -2.20 -8.50
N ARG A 86 10.96 -1.04 -9.12
CA ARG A 86 11.60 0.15 -8.55
C ARG A 86 10.89 1.37 -9.09
N GLU A 87 10.88 2.48 -8.35
CA GLU A 87 10.34 3.75 -8.87
C GLU A 87 11.29 4.37 -9.90
N SER A 88 12.60 4.34 -9.63
CA SER A 88 13.66 4.71 -10.57
C SER A 88 14.46 3.49 -11.04
N PHE A 89 14.98 3.56 -12.26
CA PHE A 89 15.74 2.48 -12.90
C PHE A 89 16.97 3.06 -13.58
N GLU A 90 18.14 2.44 -13.42
CA GLU A 90 19.44 2.96 -13.89
C GLU A 90 19.76 4.40 -13.45
N GLY A 91 19.21 4.85 -12.32
CA GLY A 91 19.38 6.21 -11.80
C GLY A 91 18.53 7.26 -12.50
N TRP A 92 17.66 6.88 -13.45
CA TRP A 92 16.78 7.80 -14.15
C TRP A 92 15.50 8.08 -13.37
N GLU A 93 15.05 9.32 -13.46
CA GLU A 93 13.77 9.75 -12.92
C GLU A 93 12.61 9.02 -13.62
N PRO A 94 11.52 8.70 -12.90
CA PRO A 94 10.41 7.92 -13.45
C PRO A 94 9.81 8.53 -14.73
N MET A 95 9.70 9.86 -14.78
CA MET A 95 9.14 10.57 -15.94
C MET A 95 10.03 10.43 -17.18
N ASP A 96 11.35 10.57 -17.03
CA ASP A 96 12.28 10.40 -18.15
C ASP A 96 12.28 8.97 -18.67
N LEU A 97 12.29 8.01 -17.75
CA LEU A 97 12.22 6.59 -18.08
C LEU A 97 10.96 6.30 -18.90
N TYR A 98 9.81 6.81 -18.44
CA TYR A 98 8.53 6.59 -19.10
C TYR A 98 8.46 7.25 -20.48
N MET A 99 8.95 8.49 -20.63
CA MET A 99 9.04 9.14 -21.94
C MET A 99 10.05 8.43 -22.86
N SER A 100 11.15 7.91 -22.30
CA SER A 100 12.16 7.17 -23.05
C SER A 100 11.63 5.85 -23.63
N TRP A 101 10.75 5.15 -22.91
CA TRP A 101 10.06 3.95 -23.43
C TRP A 101 9.26 4.27 -24.68
N LEU A 102 8.56 5.39 -24.68
CA LEU A 102 7.76 5.85 -25.81
C LEU A 102 8.64 6.31 -27.00
N THR A 103 9.76 6.97 -26.75
CA THR A 103 10.59 7.55 -27.81
C THR A 103 11.61 6.59 -28.38
N ASN A 104 12.04 5.59 -27.62
CA ASN A 104 13.07 4.61 -27.98
C ASN A 104 12.58 3.16 -27.83
N PRO A 105 11.43 2.77 -28.43
CA PRO A 105 10.81 1.49 -28.13
C PRO A 105 11.66 0.29 -28.55
N GLU A 106 12.40 0.39 -29.66
CA GLU A 106 13.27 -0.69 -30.15
C GLU A 106 14.40 -1.01 -29.18
N PHE A 107 15.03 0.00 -28.59
CA PHE A 107 16.06 -0.20 -27.58
C PHE A 107 15.50 -0.90 -26.34
N TRP A 108 14.37 -0.40 -25.84
CA TRP A 108 13.75 -0.90 -24.62
C TRP A 108 13.12 -2.29 -24.77
N PHE A 109 12.74 -2.65 -25.99
CA PHE A 109 12.29 -4.00 -26.29
C PHE A 109 13.41 -5.04 -26.07
N GLU A 110 14.65 -4.68 -26.41
CA GLU A 110 15.85 -5.50 -26.22
C GLU A 110 16.50 -5.34 -24.84
N TYR A 111 16.27 -4.22 -24.15
CA TYR A 111 16.91 -3.95 -22.87
C TYR A 111 16.26 -4.73 -21.71
N PRO A 112 17.04 -5.38 -20.82
CA PRO A 112 16.49 -6.08 -19.66
C PRO A 112 15.84 -5.13 -18.63
N VAL A 113 14.52 -5.02 -18.67
CA VAL A 113 13.76 -4.07 -17.82
C VAL A 113 12.56 -4.72 -17.12
N LEU A 114 12.09 -5.89 -17.59
CA LEU A 114 10.96 -6.60 -17.00
C LEU A 114 11.44 -7.41 -15.79
N ALA A 115 11.04 -7.00 -14.58
CA ALA A 115 11.49 -7.66 -13.36
C ALA A 115 10.98 -9.10 -13.26
N VAL A 116 11.87 -10.04 -12.95
CA VAL A 116 11.54 -11.44 -12.64
C VAL A 116 12.12 -11.82 -11.27
N ARG A 117 11.24 -12.07 -10.29
CA ARG A 117 11.65 -12.35 -8.89
C ARG A 117 11.39 -13.78 -8.45
N PHE A 118 10.34 -14.42 -8.97
CA PHE A 118 9.91 -15.73 -8.49
C PHE A 118 10.78 -16.85 -9.09
N PRO A 119 11.45 -17.69 -8.28
CA PRO A 119 12.36 -18.72 -8.79
C PRO A 119 11.71 -19.69 -9.78
N GLY A 120 10.46 -20.12 -9.53
CA GLY A 120 9.75 -21.00 -10.46
C GLY A 120 9.47 -20.36 -11.82
N LEU A 121 9.30 -19.03 -11.85
CA LEU A 121 9.13 -18.30 -13.10
C LEU A 121 10.46 -18.14 -13.85
N LYS A 122 11.58 -17.97 -13.11
CA LYS A 122 12.93 -17.97 -13.71
C LYS A 122 13.23 -19.30 -14.39
N SER A 123 12.92 -20.40 -13.70
CA SER A 123 13.05 -21.75 -14.25
C SER A 123 12.16 -21.96 -15.48
N LEU A 124 10.91 -21.49 -15.46
CA LEU A 124 10.00 -21.56 -16.61
C LEU A 124 10.53 -20.78 -17.82
N LEU A 125 11.20 -19.65 -17.57
CA LEU A 125 11.82 -18.81 -18.60
C LEU A 125 13.20 -19.31 -19.06
N GLY A 126 13.76 -20.35 -18.43
CA GLY A 126 15.11 -20.83 -18.72
C GLY A 126 16.23 -19.86 -18.36
N VAL A 127 16.00 -18.91 -17.43
CA VAL A 127 17.01 -17.91 -17.02
C VAL A 127 17.66 -18.28 -15.68
N SER A 128 18.87 -17.75 -15.45
CA SER A 128 19.62 -17.99 -14.22
C SER A 128 18.84 -17.56 -12.95
N PRO A 129 19.03 -18.25 -11.82
CA PRO A 129 18.45 -17.85 -10.53
C PRO A 129 18.82 -16.42 -10.08
N GLU A 130 19.94 -15.88 -10.55
CA GLU A 130 20.46 -14.54 -10.24
C GLU A 130 19.81 -13.46 -11.10
N THR A 131 19.28 -13.80 -12.28
CA THR A 131 18.65 -12.87 -13.24
C THR A 131 17.55 -12.05 -12.56
N ARG A 132 17.66 -10.72 -12.60
CA ARG A 132 16.70 -9.81 -11.95
C ARG A 132 15.68 -9.23 -12.91
N TRP A 133 16.09 -9.01 -14.15
CA TRP A 133 15.28 -8.47 -15.23
C TRP A 133 15.54 -9.25 -16.51
N VAL A 134 14.52 -9.33 -17.35
CA VAL A 134 14.59 -9.90 -18.70
C VAL A 134 14.12 -8.86 -19.70
N SER A 135 14.52 -9.01 -20.96
CA SER A 135 14.04 -8.14 -22.04
C SER A 135 12.67 -8.59 -22.51
N ALA A 136 11.95 -7.74 -23.23
CA ALA A 136 10.72 -8.15 -23.89
C ALA A 136 11.02 -9.09 -25.07
N SER A 137 12.14 -8.86 -25.75
CA SER A 137 12.61 -9.72 -26.86
C SER A 137 12.88 -11.16 -26.42
N SER A 138 13.42 -11.38 -25.21
CA SER A 138 13.67 -12.74 -24.70
C SER A 138 12.40 -13.53 -24.39
N LEU A 139 11.23 -12.90 -24.42
CA LEU A 139 9.93 -13.56 -24.22
C LEU A 139 9.28 -13.99 -25.55
N LEU A 140 9.94 -13.70 -26.67
CA LEU A 140 9.51 -14.13 -27.99
C LEU A 140 10.48 -15.18 -28.53
N ASN A 141 9.92 -16.26 -29.07
CA ASN A 141 10.64 -17.19 -29.93
C ASN A 141 10.10 -17.04 -31.35
N GLY A 142 10.84 -16.32 -32.20
CA GLY A 142 10.33 -15.85 -33.48
C GLY A 142 9.09 -14.95 -33.30
N ASN A 143 7.93 -15.42 -33.79
CA ASN A 143 6.66 -14.73 -33.65
C ASN A 143 5.76 -15.28 -32.53
N GLN A 144 6.26 -16.22 -31.71
CA GLN A 144 5.46 -16.84 -30.65
C GLN A 144 5.84 -16.29 -29.28
N TYR A 145 4.83 -15.90 -28.51
CA TYR A 145 5.00 -15.52 -27.11
C TYR A 145 5.20 -16.77 -26.25
N VAL A 146 6.38 -16.89 -25.63
CA VAL A 146 6.83 -18.10 -24.91
C VAL A 146 5.90 -18.49 -23.77
N LEU A 147 5.23 -17.51 -23.15
CA LEU A 147 4.34 -17.75 -22.00
C LEU A 147 2.86 -17.94 -22.37
N ALA A 148 2.50 -17.95 -23.66
CA ALA A 148 1.10 -17.97 -24.10
C ALA A 148 0.30 -19.17 -23.55
N GLU A 149 0.83 -20.40 -23.70
CA GLU A 149 0.11 -21.59 -23.24
C GLU A 149 0.12 -21.73 -21.70
N PRO A 150 1.24 -21.52 -20.99
CA PRO A 150 1.24 -21.49 -19.52
C PRO A 150 0.26 -20.46 -18.93
N VAL A 151 0.14 -19.28 -19.54
CA VAL A 151 -0.83 -18.24 -19.13
C VAL A 151 -2.25 -18.71 -19.37
N ARG A 152 -2.53 -19.31 -20.53
CA ARG A 152 -3.86 -19.85 -20.86
C ARG A 152 -4.28 -20.95 -19.88
N GLU A 153 -3.38 -21.84 -19.51
CA GLU A 153 -3.61 -22.87 -18.50
C GLU A 153 -3.91 -22.26 -17.11
N ALA A 154 -3.13 -21.27 -16.70
CA ALA A 154 -3.36 -20.56 -15.45
C ALA A 154 -4.74 -19.87 -15.42
N LEU A 155 -5.15 -19.24 -16.53
CA LEU A 155 -6.47 -18.59 -16.67
C LEU A 155 -7.64 -19.59 -16.60
N ARG A 156 -7.47 -20.80 -17.16
CA ARG A 156 -8.47 -21.89 -17.07
C ARG A 156 -8.61 -22.46 -15.64
N THR A 157 -7.60 -22.28 -14.80
CA THR A 157 -7.62 -22.75 -13.42
C THR A 157 -8.38 -21.75 -12.55
N PRO A 158 -9.41 -22.17 -11.77
CA PRO A 158 -10.14 -21.28 -10.86
C PRO A 158 -9.20 -20.57 -9.87
N ASP A 159 -9.44 -19.31 -9.57
CA ASP A 159 -8.55 -18.46 -8.75
C ASP A 159 -8.10 -19.11 -7.43
N ARG A 160 -9.03 -19.79 -6.73
CA ARG A 160 -8.76 -20.47 -5.46
C ARG A 160 -7.78 -21.65 -5.60
N ASP A 161 -7.80 -22.31 -6.75
CA ASP A 161 -7.08 -23.55 -7.03
C ASP A 161 -5.75 -23.29 -7.75
N ARG A 162 -5.48 -22.05 -8.17
CA ARG A 162 -4.22 -21.67 -8.83
C ARG A 162 -3.02 -21.95 -7.94
N THR A 163 -1.93 -22.43 -8.54
CA THR A 163 -0.64 -22.58 -7.84
C THR A 163 0.05 -21.22 -7.66
N LYS A 164 1.04 -21.14 -6.75
CA LYS A 164 1.84 -19.92 -6.59
C LYS A 164 2.57 -19.54 -7.90
N LEU A 165 3.04 -20.53 -8.67
CA LEU A 165 3.67 -20.30 -9.96
C LEU A 165 2.69 -19.66 -10.95
N GLN A 166 1.49 -20.24 -11.12
CA GLN A 166 0.46 -19.70 -12.01
C GLN A 166 0.09 -18.26 -11.67
N ARG A 167 -0.08 -17.92 -10.39
CA ARG A 167 -0.34 -16.54 -9.96
C ARG A 167 0.81 -15.59 -10.32
N GLN A 168 2.05 -15.99 -10.03
CA GLN A 168 3.22 -15.17 -10.35
C GLN A 168 3.44 -15.02 -11.86
N LEU A 169 3.07 -16.04 -12.64
CA LEU A 169 3.07 -16.02 -14.09
C LEU A 169 2.07 -14.99 -14.62
N LEU A 170 0.80 -15.01 -14.16
CA LEU A 170 -0.20 -14.03 -14.58
C LEU A 170 0.20 -12.59 -14.24
N LEU A 171 0.79 -12.36 -13.06
CA LEU A 171 1.32 -11.04 -12.67
C LEU A 171 2.56 -10.61 -13.48
N PHE A 172 3.29 -11.55 -14.08
CA PHE A 172 4.39 -11.26 -14.98
C PHE A 172 3.89 -11.00 -16.41
N ASP A 173 2.91 -11.76 -16.88
CA ASP A 173 2.23 -11.53 -18.15
C ASP A 173 1.55 -10.14 -18.17
N GLU A 174 0.80 -9.78 -17.12
CA GLU A 174 0.24 -8.43 -16.98
C GLU A 174 1.32 -7.35 -17.07
N ARG A 175 2.49 -7.58 -16.45
CA ARG A 175 3.63 -6.65 -16.51
C ARG A 175 4.17 -6.50 -17.92
N PHE A 176 4.32 -7.60 -18.65
CA PHE A 176 4.74 -7.57 -20.06
C PHE A 176 3.74 -6.78 -20.90
N ASN A 177 2.44 -7.03 -20.75
CA ASN A 177 1.39 -6.31 -21.48
C ASN A 177 1.37 -4.81 -21.16
N ILE A 178 1.54 -4.43 -19.89
CA ILE A 178 1.66 -3.02 -19.47
C ILE A 178 2.90 -2.36 -20.10
N PHE A 179 4.03 -3.06 -20.13
CA PHE A 179 5.24 -2.53 -20.77
C PHE A 179 5.05 -2.37 -22.27
N TRP A 180 4.46 -3.36 -22.93
CA TRP A 180 4.16 -3.31 -24.35
C TRP A 180 3.25 -2.12 -24.70
N ASP A 181 2.20 -1.90 -23.91
CA ASP A 181 1.33 -0.73 -24.04
C ASP A 181 2.09 0.60 -23.83
N ALA A 182 2.99 0.65 -22.85
CA ALA A 182 3.83 1.83 -22.60
C ALA A 182 4.77 2.15 -23.79
N LEU A 183 5.37 1.14 -24.43
CA LEU A 183 6.21 1.32 -25.63
C LEU A 183 5.42 1.90 -26.81
N ASN A 184 4.12 1.57 -26.90
CA ASN A 184 3.24 2.02 -27.98
C ASN A 184 2.44 3.28 -27.64
N GLY A 185 2.54 3.78 -26.40
CA GLY A 185 1.85 4.99 -25.93
C GLY A 185 0.36 4.83 -25.66
N GLY A 186 -0.19 3.61 -25.63
CA GLY A 186 -1.64 3.38 -25.43
C GLY A 186 -2.15 3.74 -24.02
N SER A 187 -1.24 3.86 -23.04
CA SER A 187 -1.56 4.30 -21.67
C SER A 187 -1.58 5.82 -21.51
N LEU A 188 -1.12 6.59 -22.49
CA LEU A 188 -0.95 8.03 -22.41
C LEU A 188 -2.21 8.79 -22.84
N ARG A 189 -3.33 8.54 -22.16
CA ARG A 189 -4.60 9.23 -22.40
C ARG A 189 -4.55 10.68 -21.91
N LEU A 190 -3.91 11.54 -22.70
CA LEU A 190 -3.59 12.93 -22.40
C LEU A 190 -4.55 13.94 -23.04
N TYR A 191 -5.30 13.54 -24.06
CA TYR A 191 -6.08 14.45 -24.90
C TYR A 191 -7.59 14.26 -24.64
N PRO A 192 -8.28 15.19 -23.95
CA PRO A 192 -9.74 15.13 -23.77
C PRO A 192 -10.47 15.20 -25.12
N ILE A 193 -11.39 14.28 -25.39
CA ILE A 193 -12.20 14.30 -26.61
C ILE A 193 -13.23 15.44 -26.53
N ALA A 194 -13.24 16.32 -27.52
CA ALA A 194 -14.13 17.48 -27.54
C ALA A 194 -15.61 17.06 -27.63
N GLY A 195 -16.42 17.49 -26.65
CA GLY A 195 -17.87 17.29 -26.66
C GLY A 195 -18.35 15.89 -26.31
N ASP A 196 -17.45 14.99 -25.87
CA ASP A 196 -17.85 13.67 -25.40
C ASP A 196 -18.60 13.74 -24.06
N PRO A 197 -19.87 13.28 -23.98
CA PRO A 197 -20.64 13.26 -22.75
C PRO A 197 -20.01 12.44 -21.62
N ALA A 198 -19.21 11.43 -21.96
CA ALA A 198 -18.52 10.58 -20.98
C ALA A 198 -17.19 11.19 -20.48
N HIS A 199 -16.81 12.36 -20.99
CA HIS A 199 -15.55 13.03 -20.67
C HIS A 199 -14.32 12.13 -20.84
N THR A 200 -14.30 11.32 -21.91
CA THR A 200 -13.16 10.43 -22.17
C THR A 200 -11.96 11.18 -22.74
N TRP A 201 -10.78 10.71 -22.37
CA TRP A 201 -9.50 11.19 -22.87
C TRP A 201 -8.86 10.08 -23.68
N THR A 202 -8.22 10.47 -24.77
CA THR A 202 -7.59 9.55 -25.71
C THR A 202 -6.07 9.66 -25.66
N ASP A 203 -5.43 8.56 -26.04
CA ASP A 203 -3.99 8.48 -26.28
C ASP A 203 -3.59 9.00 -27.67
N PHE A 204 -2.31 8.90 -28.00
CA PHE A 204 -1.75 9.34 -29.29
C PHE A 204 -2.36 8.62 -30.49
N ASN A 205 -2.61 7.31 -30.40
CA ASN A 205 -3.20 6.55 -31.52
C ASN A 205 -4.64 7.00 -31.75
N GLY A 206 -5.42 7.15 -30.66
CA GLY A 206 -6.77 7.66 -30.81
C GLY A 206 -6.83 9.10 -31.32
N VAL A 207 -5.86 9.98 -31.04
CA VAL A 207 -5.77 11.30 -31.71
C VAL A 207 -5.58 11.18 -33.22
N LEU A 208 -4.79 10.20 -33.69
CA LEU A 208 -4.54 9.97 -35.10
C LEU A 208 -5.75 9.35 -35.82
N GLU A 209 -6.53 8.53 -35.14
CA GLU A 209 -7.73 7.87 -35.68
C GLU A 209 -8.94 8.81 -35.75
N GLN A 210 -8.93 9.92 -35.01
CA GLN A 210 -10.05 10.84 -34.93
C GLN A 210 -10.29 11.60 -36.25
N PRO A 211 -11.57 11.75 -36.67
CA PRO A 211 -11.93 12.52 -37.87
C PRO A 211 -11.38 13.95 -37.83
N ALA A 212 -11.15 14.52 -39.02
CA ALA A 212 -10.68 15.89 -39.16
C ALA A 212 -11.63 16.87 -38.47
N SER A 213 -11.08 17.65 -37.53
CA SER A 213 -11.79 18.64 -36.74
C SER A 213 -10.79 19.62 -36.13
N ALA A 214 -11.24 20.81 -35.75
CA ALA A 214 -10.38 21.81 -35.11
C ALA A 214 -9.75 21.32 -33.79
N TRP A 215 -10.40 20.37 -33.10
CA TRP A 215 -9.82 19.71 -31.94
C TRP A 215 -8.75 18.70 -32.34
N ALA A 216 -9.03 17.84 -33.33
CA ALA A 216 -8.10 16.79 -33.76
C ALA A 216 -6.83 17.40 -34.38
N ASP A 217 -6.94 18.49 -35.14
CA ASP A 217 -5.79 19.17 -35.75
C ASP A 217 -4.88 19.79 -34.68
N ARG A 218 -5.45 20.49 -33.69
CA ARG A 218 -4.68 21.05 -32.56
C ARG A 218 -4.06 19.96 -31.68
N SER A 219 -4.76 18.85 -31.48
CA SER A 219 -4.24 17.71 -30.71
C SER A 219 -3.09 17.02 -31.45
N ARG A 220 -3.22 16.81 -32.77
CA ARG A 220 -2.15 16.28 -33.63
C ARG A 220 -0.93 17.19 -33.64
N GLU A 221 -1.12 18.50 -33.72
CA GLU A 221 -0.02 19.48 -33.66
C GLU A 221 0.70 19.47 -32.31
N ALA A 222 -0.05 19.47 -31.20
CA ALA A 222 0.53 19.40 -29.85
C ALA A 222 1.33 18.10 -29.65
N MET A 223 0.75 16.97 -30.07
CA MET A 223 1.38 15.65 -30.05
C MET A 223 2.64 15.62 -30.92
N ASP A 224 2.59 16.12 -32.15
CA ASP A 224 3.76 16.14 -33.04
C ASP A 224 4.90 16.95 -32.42
N ARG A 225 4.61 18.16 -31.91
CA ARG A 225 5.62 19.00 -31.25
C ARG A 225 6.25 18.30 -30.06
N LEU A 226 5.45 17.66 -29.21
CA LEU A 226 5.95 16.92 -28.06
C LEU A 226 6.84 15.74 -28.50
N MET A 227 6.34 14.88 -29.40
CA MET A 227 7.04 13.67 -29.81
C MET A 227 8.31 13.95 -30.63
N SER A 228 8.25 14.88 -31.58
CA SER A 228 9.42 15.29 -32.36
C SER A 228 10.44 16.03 -31.51
N GLY A 229 9.99 16.87 -30.58
CA GLY A 229 10.86 17.54 -29.60
C GLY A 229 11.59 16.54 -28.71
N LEU A 230 10.88 15.57 -28.13
CA LEU A 230 11.46 14.52 -27.29
C LEU A 230 12.49 13.68 -28.07
N ARG A 231 12.15 13.25 -29.30
CA ARG A 231 13.08 12.48 -30.15
C ARG A 231 14.32 13.28 -30.52
N ALA A 232 14.20 14.58 -30.77
CA ALA A 232 15.31 15.45 -31.15
C ALA A 232 16.10 16.01 -29.95
N GLY A 233 15.58 15.89 -28.73
CA GLY A 233 16.14 16.58 -27.55
C GLY A 233 15.94 18.10 -27.56
N ASP A 234 15.01 18.61 -28.37
CA ASP A 234 14.73 20.05 -28.54
C ASP A 234 13.84 20.56 -27.39
N GLN A 235 14.46 21.13 -26.36
CA GLN A 235 13.75 21.59 -25.16
C GLN A 235 12.70 22.69 -25.43
N PRO A 236 12.94 23.72 -26.26
CA PRO A 236 11.90 24.65 -26.68
C PRO A 236 10.70 23.98 -27.36
N ARG A 237 10.95 23.02 -28.27
CA ARG A 237 9.86 22.32 -28.96
C ARG A 237 9.07 21.41 -28.03
N ILE A 238 9.74 20.72 -27.11
CA ILE A 238 9.11 19.95 -26.03
C ILE A 238 8.17 20.84 -25.23
N ARG A 239 8.66 22.01 -24.79
CA ARG A 239 7.86 22.98 -24.03
C ARG A 239 6.59 23.38 -24.78
N ALA A 240 6.74 23.77 -26.05
CA ALA A 240 5.61 24.16 -26.88
C ALA A 240 4.57 23.03 -27.02
N GLY A 241 5.01 21.76 -27.10
CA GLY A 241 4.12 20.60 -27.12
C GLY A 241 3.40 20.36 -25.78
N LEU A 242 4.11 20.49 -24.65
CA LEU A 242 3.55 20.35 -23.31
C LEU A 242 2.54 21.47 -22.99
N GLU A 243 2.87 22.72 -23.30
CA GLU A 243 1.99 23.88 -23.10
C GLU A 243 0.73 23.78 -23.98
N ALA A 244 0.88 23.36 -25.23
CA ALA A 244 -0.27 23.12 -26.12
C ALA A 244 -1.16 21.98 -25.60
N THR A 245 -0.57 20.91 -25.08
CA THR A 245 -1.30 19.79 -24.47
C THR A 245 -2.06 20.27 -23.22
N SER A 246 -1.41 21.02 -22.33
CA SER A 246 -2.04 21.61 -21.14
C SER A 246 -3.20 22.55 -21.52
N ALA A 247 -3.04 23.38 -22.55
CA ALA A 247 -4.10 24.26 -23.04
C ALA A 247 -5.32 23.46 -23.54
N LEU A 248 -5.11 22.34 -24.24
CA LEU A 248 -6.18 21.44 -24.67
C LEU A 248 -6.89 20.79 -23.47
N GLN A 249 -6.14 20.37 -22.45
CA GLN A 249 -6.69 19.83 -21.20
C GLN A 249 -7.61 20.83 -20.50
N HIS A 250 -7.17 22.09 -20.39
CA HIS A 250 -7.98 23.15 -19.80
C HIS A 250 -9.17 23.57 -20.66
N GLN A 251 -9.04 23.54 -21.99
CA GLN A 251 -10.13 23.94 -22.88
C GLN A 251 -11.24 22.89 -22.95
N TYR A 252 -10.88 21.61 -23.05
CA TYR A 252 -11.82 20.53 -23.37
C TYR A 252 -12.05 19.54 -22.22
N GLY A 253 -11.15 19.51 -21.23
CA GLY A 253 -11.22 18.61 -20.07
C GLY A 253 -11.58 19.30 -18.75
N ALA A 254 -11.92 20.59 -18.76
CA ALA A 254 -12.16 21.40 -17.55
C ALA A 254 -13.15 20.77 -16.55
N ALA A 255 -14.17 20.07 -17.03
CA ALA A 255 -15.22 19.48 -16.19
C ALA A 255 -14.70 18.38 -15.25
N VAL A 256 -13.64 17.67 -15.63
CA VAL A 256 -13.11 16.50 -14.90
C VAL A 256 -11.68 16.72 -14.41
N LEU A 257 -11.05 17.83 -14.76
CA LEU A 257 -9.70 18.16 -14.31
C LEU A 257 -9.63 18.25 -12.77
N PRO A 258 -8.66 17.59 -12.13
CA PRO A 258 -8.45 17.76 -10.70
C PRO A 258 -8.08 19.20 -10.37
N SER A 259 -8.48 19.67 -9.18
CA SER A 259 -8.08 21.01 -8.74
C SER A 259 -6.55 21.14 -8.66
N ALA A 260 -6.04 22.36 -8.85
CA ALA A 260 -4.60 22.64 -8.72
C ALA A 260 -4.03 22.21 -7.36
N GLY A 261 -4.85 22.32 -6.29
CA GLY A 261 -4.49 21.85 -4.96
C GLY A 261 -4.35 20.32 -4.87
N ALA A 262 -5.25 19.58 -5.52
CA ALA A 262 -5.20 18.11 -5.57
C ALA A 262 -3.97 17.62 -6.36
N LEU A 263 -3.69 18.20 -7.54
CA LEU A 263 -2.50 17.88 -8.33
C LEU A 263 -1.22 18.14 -7.54
N LYS A 264 -1.09 19.33 -6.93
CA LYS A 264 0.08 19.68 -6.14
C LYS A 264 0.26 18.78 -4.91
N ALA A 265 -0.84 18.42 -4.24
CA ALA A 265 -0.81 17.51 -3.11
C ALA A 265 -0.30 16.13 -3.53
N GLU A 266 -0.80 15.58 -4.65
CA GLU A 266 -0.38 14.28 -5.14
C GLU A 266 1.10 14.26 -5.57
N LEU A 267 1.54 15.28 -6.32
CA LEU A 267 2.95 15.42 -6.71
C LEU A 267 3.87 15.51 -5.50
N TRP A 268 3.47 16.24 -4.45
CA TRP A 268 4.25 16.31 -3.22
C TRP A 268 4.29 14.97 -2.47
N LEU A 269 3.16 14.26 -2.39
CA LEU A 269 3.08 12.93 -1.75
C LEU A 269 4.01 11.93 -2.46
N ASN A 270 4.01 11.94 -3.80
CA ASN A 270 4.84 11.08 -4.63
C ASN A 270 6.32 11.31 -4.40
N LYS A 271 6.77 12.57 -4.27
CA LYS A 271 8.19 12.91 -4.11
C LYS A 271 8.67 12.82 -2.66
N ALA A 272 7.85 13.25 -1.71
CA ALA A 272 8.27 13.36 -0.31
C ALA A 272 8.22 12.02 0.44
N HIS A 273 7.39 11.07 0.02
CA HIS A 273 7.12 9.80 0.72
C HIS A 273 6.91 9.99 2.23
N PRO A 274 5.98 10.87 2.65
CA PRO A 274 5.91 11.33 4.04
C PRO A 274 5.66 10.20 5.04
N PHE A 275 4.85 9.20 4.67
CA PHE A 275 4.56 8.05 5.52
C PHE A 275 5.83 7.22 5.83
N ARG A 276 6.75 7.08 4.87
CA ARG A 276 8.06 6.43 5.08
C ARG A 276 8.93 7.23 6.04
N ASN A 277 8.94 8.55 5.87
CA ASN A 277 9.80 9.44 6.66
C ASN A 277 9.34 9.49 8.12
N VAL A 278 8.02 9.57 8.38
CA VAL A 278 7.51 9.56 9.77
C VAL A 278 7.73 8.24 10.49
N THR A 279 7.78 7.11 9.79
CA THR A 279 8.02 5.79 10.41
C THR A 279 9.30 5.80 11.23
N MET A 280 10.37 6.43 10.71
CA MET A 280 11.66 6.52 11.38
C MET A 280 11.64 7.48 12.56
N THR A 281 10.94 8.60 12.46
CA THR A 281 10.83 9.57 13.55
C THR A 281 9.94 9.06 14.68
N TYR A 282 8.90 8.27 14.37
CA TYR A 282 8.16 7.50 15.38
C TYR A 282 9.05 6.46 16.06
N LEU A 283 9.88 5.73 15.32
CA LEU A 283 10.79 4.75 15.91
C LEU A 283 11.79 5.42 16.87
N ALA A 284 12.31 6.59 16.49
CA ALA A 284 13.16 7.40 17.36
C ALA A 284 12.40 7.89 18.61
N ALA A 285 11.15 8.37 18.45
CA ALA A 285 10.31 8.77 19.58
C ALA A 285 10.06 7.60 20.55
N PHE A 286 9.77 6.40 20.04
CA PHE A 286 9.67 5.18 20.83
C PHE A 286 10.96 4.93 21.63
N ALA A 287 12.12 4.91 20.96
CA ALA A 287 13.39 4.61 21.61
C ALA A 287 13.68 5.60 22.75
N VAL A 288 13.52 6.90 22.51
CA VAL A 288 13.78 7.95 23.50
C VAL A 288 12.80 7.87 24.67
N LEU A 289 11.50 7.70 24.41
CA LEU A 289 10.47 7.68 25.45
C LEU A 289 10.50 6.41 26.29
N LEU A 290 10.74 5.24 25.68
CA LEU A 290 10.90 3.99 26.44
C LEU A 290 12.21 3.98 27.23
N PHE A 291 13.29 4.53 26.67
CA PHE A 291 14.53 4.72 27.42
C PHE A 291 14.28 5.62 28.64
N ALA A 292 13.58 6.75 28.47
CA ALA A 292 13.21 7.61 29.59
C ALA A 292 12.36 6.86 30.63
N PHE A 293 11.36 6.09 30.20
CA PHE A 293 10.51 5.31 31.09
C PHE A 293 11.32 4.31 31.94
N PHE A 294 12.16 3.48 31.30
CA PHE A 294 12.97 2.49 32.02
C PHE A 294 14.09 3.12 32.85
N TRP A 295 14.70 4.20 32.36
CA TRP A 295 15.72 4.93 33.12
C TRP A 295 15.13 5.57 34.37
N SER A 296 13.91 6.14 34.29
CA SER A 296 13.17 6.62 35.46
C SER A 296 12.98 5.49 36.49
N LEU A 297 12.60 4.29 36.03
CA LEU A 297 12.41 3.14 36.90
C LEU A 297 13.70 2.67 37.59
N ALA A 298 14.83 2.73 36.86
CA ALA A 298 16.12 2.27 37.34
C ALA A 298 16.83 3.28 38.26
N ARG A 299 16.76 4.58 37.94
CA ARG A 299 17.59 5.63 38.57
C ARG A 299 16.82 6.69 39.34
N ARG A 300 15.51 6.83 39.12
CA ARG A 300 14.66 7.86 39.73
C ARG A 300 13.53 7.29 40.60
N GLY A 301 13.64 6.03 41.01
CA GLY A 301 12.60 5.36 41.79
C GLY A 301 11.24 5.32 41.08
N GLY A 302 11.20 5.32 39.74
CA GLY A 302 9.97 5.32 38.95
C GLY A 302 9.22 6.66 38.89
N GLN A 303 9.80 7.74 39.41
CA GLN A 303 9.20 9.07 39.31
C GLN A 303 9.30 9.59 37.87
N PRO A 304 8.19 10.06 37.27
CA PRO A 304 8.19 10.58 35.91
C PRO A 304 9.16 11.76 35.77
N TYR A 305 9.65 11.95 34.55
CA TYR A 305 10.40 13.15 34.22
C TYR A 305 9.47 14.37 34.29
N PRO A 306 9.94 15.51 34.84
CA PRO A 306 9.24 16.78 34.69
C PRO A 306 9.01 17.09 33.21
N SER A 307 7.89 17.71 32.87
CA SER A 307 7.53 17.96 31.46
C SER A 307 8.54 18.83 30.70
N ARG A 308 9.35 19.63 31.40
CA ARG A 308 10.42 20.46 30.83
C ARG A 308 11.79 19.77 30.76
N HIS A 309 11.89 18.53 31.23
CA HIS A 309 13.16 17.81 31.19
C HIS A 309 13.55 17.48 29.74
N PRO A 310 14.80 17.73 29.32
CA PRO A 310 15.20 17.64 27.91
C PRO A 310 14.93 16.25 27.30
N LEU A 311 15.20 15.16 28.03
CA LEU A 311 14.94 13.81 27.53
C LEU A 311 13.46 13.54 27.21
N TYR A 312 12.54 13.92 28.12
CA TYR A 312 11.11 13.73 27.91
C TYR A 312 10.59 14.67 26.82
N LEU A 313 11.04 15.93 26.85
CA LEU A 313 10.66 16.94 25.87
C LEU A 313 11.12 16.56 24.46
N ALA A 314 12.35 16.05 24.29
CA ALA A 314 12.85 15.59 23.01
C ALA A 314 12.03 14.42 22.47
N GLY A 315 11.75 13.40 23.30
CA GLY A 315 10.91 12.27 22.92
C GLY A 315 9.49 12.71 22.54
N MET A 316 8.90 13.65 23.28
CA MET A 316 7.57 14.16 23.00
C MET A 316 7.52 15.08 21.78
N ALA A 317 8.57 15.89 21.54
CA ALA A 317 8.69 16.72 20.36
C ALA A 317 8.81 15.85 19.09
N LEU A 318 9.61 14.78 19.14
CA LEU A 318 9.66 13.79 18.06
C LEU A 318 8.30 13.15 17.84
N PHE A 319 7.62 12.72 18.91
CA PHE A 319 6.30 12.08 18.81
C PHE A 319 5.24 13.02 18.21
N VAL A 320 5.06 14.20 18.79
CA VAL A 320 4.05 15.19 18.35
C VAL A 320 4.38 15.73 16.97
N GLY A 321 5.65 16.01 16.68
CA GLY A 321 6.10 16.42 15.34
C GLY A 321 5.78 15.36 14.29
N SER A 322 6.04 14.07 14.60
CA SER A 322 5.68 12.95 13.72
C SER A 322 4.17 12.83 13.54
N LEU A 323 3.38 13.04 14.59
CA LEU A 323 1.92 13.03 14.53
C LEU A 323 1.35 14.15 13.66
N LEU A 324 1.85 15.38 13.83
CA LEU A 324 1.41 16.52 13.02
C LEU A 324 1.78 16.33 11.54
N PHE A 325 2.98 15.84 11.26
CA PHE A 325 3.40 15.58 9.88
C PHE A 325 2.63 14.39 9.26
N HIS A 326 2.36 13.34 10.03
CA HIS A 326 1.52 12.22 9.61
C HIS A 326 0.08 12.68 9.31
N LEU A 327 -0.51 13.51 10.19
CA LEU A 327 -1.84 14.09 9.97
C LEU A 327 -1.87 14.97 8.72
N ALA A 328 -0.87 15.83 8.53
CA ALA A 328 -0.77 16.69 7.35
C ALA A 328 -0.66 15.85 6.06
N ALA A 329 0.16 14.79 6.05
CA ALA A 329 0.28 13.88 4.92
C ALA A 329 -1.03 13.13 4.63
N TYR A 330 -1.75 12.69 5.67
CA TYR A 330 -3.06 12.06 5.53
C TYR A 330 -4.09 13.03 4.92
N VAL A 331 -4.13 14.29 5.38
CA VAL A 331 -5.00 15.33 4.83
C VAL A 331 -4.63 15.67 3.38
N LEU A 332 -3.34 15.78 3.04
CA LEU A 332 -2.91 15.99 1.66
C LEU A 332 -3.34 14.82 0.76
N ARG A 333 -3.31 13.58 1.26
CA ARG A 333 -3.81 12.42 0.51
C ARG A 333 -5.33 12.46 0.34
N TRP A 334 -6.06 12.97 1.32
CA TRP A 334 -7.49 13.24 1.17
C TRP A 334 -7.72 14.26 0.06
N VAL A 335 -7.02 15.38 0.07
CA VAL A 335 -7.12 16.42 -0.96
C VAL A 335 -6.77 15.89 -2.36
N ALA A 336 -5.72 15.09 -2.48
CA ALA A 336 -5.30 14.46 -3.73
C ALA A 336 -6.36 13.49 -4.31
N SER A 337 -6.98 12.68 -3.45
CA SER A 337 -7.98 11.69 -3.88
C SER A 337 -9.41 12.24 -3.98
N GLY A 338 -9.68 13.44 -3.43
CA GLY A 338 -11.03 14.01 -3.34
C GLY A 338 -11.95 13.32 -2.32
N ARG A 339 -11.42 12.38 -1.51
CA ARG A 339 -12.19 11.55 -0.57
C ARG A 339 -11.34 11.15 0.64
N ALA A 340 -11.98 10.68 1.70
CA ALA A 340 -11.23 10.14 2.84
C ALA A 340 -10.36 8.93 2.39
N PRO A 341 -9.07 8.88 2.78
CA PRO A 341 -8.20 7.75 2.49
C PRO A 341 -8.58 6.52 3.34
N LEU A 342 -9.63 5.82 2.95
CA LEU A 342 -10.13 4.60 3.61
C LEU A 342 -10.54 3.51 2.61
N SER A 343 -10.19 3.63 1.32
CA SER A 343 -10.76 2.75 0.29
C SER A 343 -10.11 1.38 0.20
N ASN A 344 -8.85 1.27 0.60
CA ASN A 344 -8.06 0.06 0.44
C ASN A 344 -7.23 -0.24 1.71
N GLY A 345 -6.52 -1.37 1.71
CA GLY A 345 -5.73 -1.81 2.86
C GLY A 345 -4.59 -0.84 3.22
N TYR A 346 -3.93 -0.23 2.23
CA TYR A 346 -2.88 0.77 2.47
C TYR A 346 -3.44 1.99 3.21
N GLU A 347 -4.51 2.56 2.66
CA GLU A 347 -5.21 3.73 3.18
C GLU A 347 -5.79 3.50 4.60
N SER A 348 -6.36 2.31 4.80
CA SER A 348 -6.85 1.90 6.12
C SER A 348 -5.72 1.78 7.14
N LEU A 349 -4.55 1.23 6.77
CA LEU A 349 -3.42 1.08 7.70
C LEU A 349 -2.80 2.42 8.09
N ILE A 350 -2.63 3.37 7.15
CA ILE A 350 -2.14 4.72 7.50
C ILE A 350 -3.13 5.42 8.46
N PHE A 351 -4.44 5.21 8.30
CA PHE A 351 -5.44 5.73 9.22
C PHE A 351 -5.37 5.06 10.60
N ILE A 352 -5.26 3.74 10.68
CA ILE A 352 -5.14 3.02 11.96
C ILE A 352 -3.85 3.45 12.69
N ALA A 353 -2.76 3.66 11.97
CA ALA A 353 -1.51 4.20 12.51
C ALA A 353 -1.72 5.62 13.08
N LEU A 354 -2.46 6.48 12.36
CA LEU A 354 -2.81 7.82 12.84
C LEU A 354 -3.67 7.76 14.10
N ALA A 355 -4.71 6.93 14.13
CA ALA A 355 -5.57 6.73 15.29
C ALA A 355 -4.79 6.20 16.52
N THR A 356 -3.82 5.31 16.28
CA THR A 356 -2.93 4.78 17.31
C THR A 356 -2.08 5.87 17.95
N ALA A 357 -1.45 6.72 17.13
CA ALA A 357 -0.64 7.84 17.61
C ALA A 357 -1.49 8.89 18.37
N ILE A 358 -2.71 9.17 17.89
CA ILE A 358 -3.67 10.03 18.61
C ILE A 358 -4.04 9.43 19.96
N ALA A 359 -4.36 8.13 20.01
CA ALA A 359 -4.64 7.43 21.27
C ALA A 359 -3.44 7.54 22.23
N GLY A 360 -2.23 7.31 21.73
CA GLY A 360 -0.98 7.51 22.45
C GLY A 360 -0.87 8.89 23.10
N LEU A 361 -1.14 9.95 22.33
CA LEU A 361 -1.12 11.32 22.83
C LEU A 361 -2.19 11.58 23.89
N ILE A 362 -3.43 11.11 23.66
CA ILE A 362 -4.56 11.29 24.58
C ILE A 362 -4.21 10.70 25.95
N PHE A 363 -3.70 9.47 25.98
CA PHE A 363 -3.37 8.80 27.25
C PHE A 363 -2.07 9.33 27.86
N GLU A 364 -1.08 9.70 27.06
CA GLU A 364 0.15 10.33 27.53
C GLU A 364 -0.11 11.68 28.18
N SER A 365 -1.06 12.47 27.66
CA SER A 365 -1.41 13.79 28.22
C SER A 365 -1.87 13.72 29.69
N ARG A 366 -2.43 12.57 30.09
CA ARG A 366 -2.90 12.26 31.44
C ARG A 366 -1.83 11.58 32.31
N ASP A 367 -1.12 10.58 31.79
CA ASP A 367 -0.16 9.79 32.60
C ASP A 367 1.24 10.42 32.69
N ARG A 368 1.69 11.09 31.63
CA ARG A 368 2.97 11.82 31.51
C ARG A 368 4.21 11.03 31.94
N ARG A 369 4.29 9.76 31.55
CA ARG A 369 5.41 8.85 31.88
C ARG A 369 6.27 8.47 30.68
N GLY A 370 5.87 8.86 29.48
CA GLY A 370 6.48 8.45 28.21
C GLY A 370 6.05 7.06 27.74
N SER A 371 5.49 6.23 28.60
CA SER A 371 5.08 4.86 28.25
C SER A 371 3.95 4.82 27.24
N SER A 372 2.94 5.69 27.34
CA SER A 372 1.78 5.65 26.42
C SER A 372 2.20 6.10 25.02
N ALA A 373 2.84 7.27 24.93
CA ALA A 373 3.34 7.80 23.66
C ALA A 373 4.42 6.89 23.06
N GLY A 374 5.38 6.42 23.86
CA GLY A 374 6.43 5.54 23.38
C GLY A 374 5.90 4.22 22.82
N VAL A 375 5.02 3.53 23.54
CA VAL A 375 4.42 2.27 23.08
C VAL A 375 3.52 2.48 21.86
N SER A 376 2.76 3.58 21.82
CA SER A 376 1.97 3.94 20.63
C SER A 376 2.85 4.26 19.42
N ALA A 377 4.02 4.87 19.62
CA ALA A 377 4.99 5.13 18.55
C ALA A 377 5.53 3.83 17.96
N LEU A 378 5.86 2.84 18.80
CA LEU A 378 6.25 1.51 18.31
C LEU A 378 5.15 0.88 17.45
N LEU A 379 3.90 0.88 17.94
CA LEU A 379 2.80 0.32 17.19
C LEU A 379 2.56 1.07 15.88
N THR A 380 2.62 2.40 15.90
CA THR A 380 2.49 3.25 14.70
C THR A 380 3.57 2.92 13.68
N THR A 381 4.84 2.78 14.12
CA THR A 381 5.95 2.34 13.27
C THR A 381 5.68 0.97 12.65
N VAL A 382 5.20 -0.01 13.43
CA VAL A 382 4.90 -1.36 12.93
C VAL A 382 3.77 -1.32 11.90
N ILE A 383 2.68 -0.60 12.17
CA ILE A 383 1.55 -0.50 11.23
C ILE A 383 1.97 0.18 9.93
N LEU A 384 2.73 1.28 9.99
CA LEU A 384 3.24 1.96 8.80
C LEU A 384 4.23 1.08 8.02
N ALA A 385 5.08 0.31 8.70
CA ALA A 385 5.98 -0.63 8.04
C ALA A 385 5.21 -1.75 7.32
N VAL A 386 4.13 -2.27 7.94
CA VAL A 386 3.23 -3.25 7.31
C VAL A 386 2.54 -2.65 6.09
N ALA A 387 2.09 -1.40 6.16
CA ALA A 387 1.48 -0.70 5.02
C ALA A 387 2.44 -0.56 3.82
N MET A 388 3.77 -0.58 4.06
CA MET A 388 4.79 -0.49 3.00
C MET A 388 5.20 -1.84 2.42
N LEU A 389 4.63 -2.95 2.90
CA LEU A 389 4.85 -4.26 2.29
C LEU A 389 4.25 -4.29 0.87
N SER A 390 4.90 -5.02 -0.04
CA SER A 390 4.49 -5.13 -1.45
C SER A 390 3.09 -5.72 -1.68
N THR A 391 2.47 -6.25 -0.62
CA THR A 391 1.09 -6.75 -0.63
C THR A 391 0.07 -5.62 -0.73
N PHE A 392 0.38 -4.43 -0.21
CA PHE A 392 -0.54 -3.29 -0.20
C PHE A 392 -0.23 -2.35 -1.36
N ASP A 393 -1.27 -2.00 -2.12
CA ASP A 393 -1.15 -1.04 -3.22
C ASP A 393 -1.30 0.40 -2.70
N PRO A 394 -0.24 1.24 -2.77
CA PRO A 394 -0.31 2.64 -2.36
C PRO A 394 -1.02 3.52 -3.39
N ALA A 395 -1.34 3.01 -4.58
CA ALA A 395 -2.02 3.79 -5.62
C ALA A 395 -3.39 4.28 -5.16
N ILE A 396 -3.73 5.51 -5.56
CA ILE A 396 -5.07 6.07 -5.35
C ILE A 396 -5.96 5.52 -6.46
N GLY A 397 -6.86 4.60 -6.10
CA GLY A 397 -7.83 4.03 -7.03
C GLY A 397 -9.23 4.66 -6.92
N PRO A 398 -10.12 4.41 -7.90
CA PRO A 398 -11.54 4.74 -7.77
C PRO A 398 -12.17 3.94 -6.62
N LEU A 399 -13.27 4.47 -6.07
CA LEU A 399 -14.04 3.76 -5.06
C LEU A 399 -14.84 2.61 -5.68
N VAL A 400 -14.89 1.49 -4.97
CA VAL A 400 -15.90 0.45 -5.23
C VAL A 400 -17.28 1.07 -4.92
N PRO A 401 -18.34 0.82 -5.71
CA PRO A 401 -19.61 1.54 -5.60
C PRO A 401 -20.21 1.58 -4.18
N VAL A 402 -20.16 0.49 -3.43
CA VAL A 402 -20.65 0.42 -2.04
C VAL A 402 -19.90 1.34 -1.07
N LEU A 403 -18.61 1.59 -1.33
CA LEU A 403 -17.77 2.51 -0.55
C LEU A 403 -18.03 3.97 -0.91
N ALA A 404 -18.72 4.26 -2.02
CA ALA A 404 -19.12 5.61 -2.40
C ALA A 404 -20.35 6.09 -1.60
N SER A 405 -20.27 6.01 -0.28
CA SER A 405 -21.32 6.41 0.66
C SER A 405 -20.73 7.18 1.84
N TYR A 406 -21.54 8.01 2.49
CA TYR A 406 -21.09 8.77 3.68
C TYR A 406 -20.71 7.85 4.85
N TRP A 407 -21.20 6.62 4.87
CA TRP A 407 -20.85 5.60 5.86
C TRP A 407 -19.38 5.23 5.87
N LEU A 408 -18.68 5.35 4.74
CA LEU A 408 -17.22 5.22 4.68
C LEU A 408 -16.56 6.17 5.69
N ASN A 409 -17.03 7.42 5.78
CA ASN A 409 -16.44 8.42 6.67
C ASN A 409 -16.84 8.23 8.14
N ILE A 410 -18.00 7.63 8.41
CA ILE A 410 -18.53 7.47 9.76
C ILE A 410 -18.17 6.10 10.34
N HIS A 411 -18.73 5.03 9.77
CA HIS A 411 -18.57 3.67 10.29
C HIS A 411 -17.11 3.21 10.20
N VAL A 412 -16.50 3.31 9.02
CA VAL A 412 -15.15 2.75 8.80
C VAL A 412 -14.12 3.48 9.66
N THR A 413 -14.21 4.81 9.77
CA THR A 413 -13.37 5.61 10.67
C THR A 413 -13.49 5.18 12.13
N VAL A 414 -14.71 5.00 12.65
CA VAL A 414 -14.94 4.62 14.05
C VAL A 414 -14.44 3.21 14.35
N ILE A 415 -14.80 2.24 13.48
CA ILE A 415 -14.42 0.84 13.70
C ILE A 415 -12.92 0.61 13.54
N THR A 416 -12.29 1.18 12.50
CA THR A 416 -10.84 1.05 12.30
C THR A 416 -10.05 1.86 13.32
N GLY A 417 -10.57 3.03 13.74
CA GLY A 417 -10.01 3.80 14.84
C GLY A 417 -9.95 3.00 16.13
N SER A 418 -10.97 2.18 16.43
CA SER A 418 -10.99 1.30 17.60
C SER A 418 -9.81 0.32 17.65
N TYR A 419 -9.34 -0.16 16.50
CA TYR A 419 -8.21 -1.09 16.41
C TYR A 419 -6.91 -0.45 16.90
N GLY A 420 -6.72 0.86 16.67
CA GLY A 420 -5.57 1.59 17.21
C GLY A 420 -5.56 1.63 18.74
N PHE A 421 -6.72 1.81 19.37
CA PHE A 421 -6.86 1.78 20.83
C PHE A 421 -6.63 0.38 21.40
N LEU A 422 -7.22 -0.65 20.79
CA LEU A 422 -7.06 -2.03 21.24
C LEU A 422 -5.62 -2.54 21.02
N GLY A 423 -4.98 -2.14 19.93
CA GLY A 423 -3.56 -2.38 19.68
C GLY A 423 -2.65 -1.71 20.70
N LEU A 424 -2.91 -0.44 21.03
CA LEU A 424 -2.20 0.24 22.12
C LEU A 424 -2.39 -0.49 23.45
N GLY A 425 -3.61 -0.94 23.74
CA GLY A 425 -3.91 -1.75 24.92
C GLY A 425 -3.09 -3.05 24.95
N SER A 426 -2.98 -3.75 23.82
CA SER A 426 -2.16 -4.96 23.74
C SER A 426 -0.69 -4.68 24.08
N LEU A 427 -0.06 -3.69 23.46
CA LEU A 427 1.34 -3.40 23.76
C LEU A 427 1.58 -2.84 25.17
N LEU A 428 0.62 -2.09 25.75
CA LEU A 428 0.68 -1.71 27.16
C LEU A 428 0.55 -2.93 28.08
N GLY A 429 -0.29 -3.91 27.72
CA GLY A 429 -0.35 -5.22 28.36
C GLY A 429 1.00 -5.94 28.31
N GLY A 430 1.61 -6.02 27.12
CA GLY A 430 2.94 -6.58 26.91
C GLY A 430 4.02 -5.88 27.74
N LEU A 431 4.03 -4.54 27.78
CA LEU A 431 4.92 -3.77 28.64
C LEU A 431 4.71 -4.11 30.12
N ASN A 432 3.47 -4.27 30.56
CA ASN A 432 3.15 -4.64 31.93
C ASN A 432 3.66 -6.07 32.27
N LEU A 433 3.52 -7.03 31.34
CA LEU A 433 4.09 -8.38 31.48
C LEU A 433 5.62 -8.36 31.54
N ILE A 434 6.28 -7.49 30.78
CA ILE A 434 7.74 -7.28 30.89
C ILE A 434 8.12 -6.77 32.28
N LEU A 435 7.34 -5.84 32.86
CA LEU A 435 7.59 -5.37 34.22
C LEU A 435 7.41 -6.47 35.27
N PHE A 436 6.50 -7.42 35.07
CA PHE A 436 6.39 -8.59 35.94
C PHE A 436 7.67 -9.43 35.96
N LEU A 437 8.44 -9.49 34.87
CA LEU A 437 9.75 -10.16 34.86
C LEU A 437 10.79 -9.46 35.75
N LEU A 438 10.59 -8.17 36.04
CA LEU A 438 11.43 -7.34 36.90
C LEU A 438 10.97 -7.34 38.37
N LYS A 439 9.94 -8.12 38.71
CA LYS A 439 9.40 -8.28 40.07
C LYS A 439 10.49 -8.69 41.06
N ASN A 440 10.69 -7.86 42.08
CA ASN A 440 11.69 -8.04 43.12
C ASN A 440 11.28 -7.24 44.39
N PRO A 441 11.42 -7.80 45.60
CA PRO A 441 11.08 -7.09 46.84
C PRO A 441 11.83 -5.78 47.06
N ARG A 442 13.03 -5.65 46.49
CA ARG A 442 13.87 -4.44 46.59
C ARG A 442 13.50 -3.36 45.57
N ARG A 443 12.43 -3.55 44.78
CA ARG A 443 12.04 -2.64 43.70
C ARG A 443 10.56 -2.22 43.79
N PRO A 444 10.13 -1.53 44.87
CA PRO A 444 8.74 -1.08 45.04
C PRO A 444 8.25 -0.20 43.87
N GLN A 445 9.14 0.55 43.23
CA GLN A 445 8.83 1.37 42.07
C GLN A 445 8.31 0.55 40.87
N VAL A 446 8.77 -0.70 40.70
CA VAL A 446 8.28 -1.61 39.65
C VAL A 446 6.85 -2.03 39.94
N ARG A 447 6.53 -2.34 41.20
CA ARG A 447 5.17 -2.66 41.64
C ARG A 447 4.21 -1.51 41.36
N GLU A 448 4.62 -0.29 41.71
CA GLU A 448 3.82 0.90 41.44
C GLU A 448 3.59 1.10 39.94
N ALA A 449 4.63 0.96 39.12
CA ALA A 449 4.54 1.08 37.67
C ALA A 449 3.54 0.07 37.10
N ILE A 450 3.55 -1.18 37.57
CA ILE A 450 2.57 -2.20 37.18
C ILE A 450 1.14 -1.79 37.52
N LEU A 451 0.89 -1.30 38.73
CA LEU A 451 -0.45 -0.87 39.17
C LEU A 451 -0.94 0.40 38.44
N LYS A 452 0.00 1.26 38.04
CA LYS A 452 -0.28 2.45 37.24
C LYS A 452 -0.62 2.07 35.79
N LEU A 453 0.18 1.19 35.17
CA LEU A 453 -0.07 0.66 33.84
C LEU A 453 -1.35 -0.18 33.78
N ASP A 454 -1.70 -0.94 34.82
CA ASP A 454 -2.96 -1.68 34.90
C ASP A 454 -4.19 -0.76 34.78
N ARG A 455 -4.19 0.36 35.52
CA ARG A 455 -5.27 1.35 35.45
C ARG A 455 -5.34 2.04 34.10
N LEU A 456 -4.18 2.34 33.51
CA LEU A 456 -4.10 2.91 32.18
C LEU A 456 -4.63 1.93 31.13
N LEU A 457 -4.16 0.69 31.16
CA LEU A 457 -4.57 -0.40 30.27
C LEU A 457 -6.09 -0.58 30.30
N PHE A 458 -6.69 -0.64 31.50
CA PHE A 458 -8.14 -0.74 31.63
C PHE A 458 -8.88 0.39 30.90
N ARG A 459 -8.45 1.64 31.08
CA ARG A 459 -9.07 2.80 30.42
C ARG A 459 -8.92 2.76 28.90
N VAL A 460 -7.76 2.33 28.41
CA VAL A 460 -7.50 2.16 26.97
C VAL A 460 -8.41 1.10 26.38
N LEU A 461 -8.51 -0.07 27.03
CA LEU A 461 -9.36 -1.18 26.58
C LEU A 461 -10.84 -0.81 26.61
N VAL A 462 -11.34 -0.16 27.67
CA VAL A 462 -12.73 0.34 27.73
C VAL A 462 -13.03 1.28 26.57
N THR A 463 -12.11 2.21 26.26
CA THR A 463 -12.29 3.15 25.14
C THR A 463 -12.30 2.41 23.80
N GLY A 464 -11.37 1.47 23.59
CA GLY A 464 -11.29 0.67 22.37
C GLY A 464 -12.54 -0.20 22.15
N VAL A 465 -13.02 -0.90 23.18
CA VAL A 465 -14.25 -1.71 23.10
C VAL A 465 -15.48 -0.84 22.87
N GLY A 466 -15.55 0.34 23.50
CA GLY A 466 -16.65 1.29 23.28
C GLY A 466 -16.71 1.73 21.82
N LEU A 467 -15.58 2.14 21.24
CA LEU A 467 -15.50 2.52 19.82
C LEU A 467 -15.81 1.34 18.90
N LEU A 468 -15.29 0.15 19.20
CA LEU A 468 -15.58 -1.06 18.41
C LEU A 468 -17.07 -1.40 18.41
N SER A 469 -17.72 -1.28 19.57
CA SER A 469 -19.15 -1.56 19.73
C SER A 469 -20.00 -0.54 18.96
N ILE A 470 -19.71 0.75 19.11
CA ILE A 470 -20.37 1.82 18.35
C ILE A 470 -20.16 1.61 16.85
N GLY A 471 -18.92 1.36 16.44
CA GLY A 471 -18.58 1.06 15.05
C GLY A 471 -19.38 -0.12 14.50
N THR A 472 -19.48 -1.21 15.25
CA THR A 472 -20.23 -2.40 14.84
C THR A 472 -21.73 -2.10 14.66
N LEU A 473 -22.33 -1.33 15.56
CA LEU A 473 -23.73 -0.90 15.42
C LEU A 473 -23.95 -0.01 14.18
N LEU A 474 -23.07 0.97 13.95
CA LEU A 474 -23.10 1.82 12.77
C LEU A 474 -22.91 1.00 11.48
N GLY A 475 -22.13 -0.08 11.56
CA GLY A 475 -21.92 -1.03 10.46
C GLY A 475 -23.20 -1.75 10.09
N GLY A 476 -24.00 -2.15 11.09
CA GLY A 476 -25.32 -2.73 10.85
C GLY A 476 -26.28 -1.77 10.16
N VAL A 477 -26.25 -0.47 10.49
CA VAL A 477 -27.07 0.53 9.78
C VAL A 477 -26.65 0.66 8.33
N TRP A 478 -25.34 0.77 8.07
CA TRP A 478 -24.80 0.82 6.72
C TRP A 478 -25.09 -0.46 5.91
N ALA A 479 -25.05 -1.62 6.57
CA ALA A 479 -25.43 -2.90 5.96
C ALA A 479 -26.91 -2.90 5.55
N ASN A 480 -27.81 -2.34 6.37
CA ASN A 480 -29.21 -2.25 5.99
C ASN A 480 -29.41 -1.39 4.74
N GLU A 481 -28.68 -0.28 4.63
CA GLU A 481 -28.74 0.58 3.43
C GLU A 481 -28.12 -0.06 2.19
N SER A 482 -27.09 -0.88 2.35
CA SER A 482 -26.34 -1.47 1.23
C SER A 482 -26.95 -2.78 0.73
N TRP A 483 -27.48 -3.62 1.63
CA TRP A 483 -27.93 -4.99 1.33
C TRP A 483 -29.32 -5.32 1.89
N GLY A 484 -30.05 -4.35 2.46
CA GLY A 484 -31.43 -4.51 2.92
C GLY A 484 -31.60 -5.26 4.26
N ARG A 485 -30.53 -5.46 5.04
CA ARG A 485 -30.58 -6.09 6.37
C ARG A 485 -29.52 -5.54 7.33
N TYR A 486 -29.85 -5.46 8.63
CA TYR A 486 -28.94 -4.95 9.67
C TYR A 486 -27.81 -5.90 10.07
N TRP A 487 -28.03 -7.21 9.95
CA TRP A 487 -27.05 -8.22 10.32
C TRP A 487 -27.25 -9.45 9.46
N GLY A 488 -26.14 -10.04 9.02
CA GLY A 488 -26.13 -11.12 8.07
C GLY A 488 -25.23 -12.30 8.41
N TRP A 489 -24.57 -12.28 9.56
CA TRP A 489 -23.56 -13.28 9.96
C TRP A 489 -22.41 -13.39 8.96
N ASP A 490 -22.14 -12.31 8.22
CA ASP A 490 -20.95 -12.25 7.38
C ASP A 490 -19.69 -12.45 8.26
N PRO A 491 -18.60 -13.05 7.75
CA PRO A 491 -17.39 -13.22 8.54
C PRO A 491 -16.89 -11.96 9.24
N LYS A 492 -16.99 -10.76 8.63
CA LYS A 492 -16.53 -9.53 9.31
C LYS A 492 -17.47 -9.12 10.44
N GLU A 493 -18.77 -9.22 10.22
CA GLU A 493 -19.79 -8.98 11.25
C GLU A 493 -19.57 -9.93 12.44
N THR A 494 -19.46 -11.23 12.16
CA THR A 494 -19.25 -12.26 13.19
C THR A 494 -17.96 -12.03 13.97
N TRP A 495 -16.84 -11.76 13.31
CA TRP A 495 -15.57 -11.53 14.00
C TRP A 495 -15.51 -10.19 14.76
N SER A 496 -16.25 -9.17 14.31
CA SER A 496 -16.43 -7.94 15.08
C SER A 496 -17.14 -8.22 16.41
N LEU A 497 -18.19 -9.04 16.41
CA LEU A 497 -18.88 -9.49 17.62
C LEU A 497 -17.97 -10.34 18.51
N VAL A 498 -17.23 -11.31 17.94
CA VAL A 498 -16.26 -12.12 18.69
C VAL A 498 -15.23 -11.23 19.39
N THR A 499 -14.70 -10.22 18.69
CA THR A 499 -13.72 -9.27 19.25
C THR A 499 -14.32 -8.47 20.41
N ILE A 500 -15.56 -8.00 20.28
CA ILE A 500 -16.29 -7.34 21.37
C ILE A 500 -16.39 -8.29 22.57
N LEU A 501 -16.83 -9.52 22.37
CA LEU A 501 -17.00 -10.51 23.44
C LEU A 501 -15.69 -10.88 24.14
N VAL A 502 -14.60 -11.04 23.38
CA VAL A 502 -13.25 -11.30 23.91
C VAL A 502 -12.83 -10.18 24.86
N TYR A 503 -12.87 -8.92 24.40
CA TYR A 503 -12.43 -7.82 25.25
C TYR A 503 -13.43 -7.47 26.36
N ALA A 504 -14.74 -7.66 26.14
CA ALA A 504 -15.73 -7.53 27.19
C ALA A 504 -15.47 -8.55 28.32
N THR A 505 -15.12 -9.78 27.98
CA THR A 505 -14.72 -10.82 28.96
C THR A 505 -13.46 -10.43 29.72
N VAL A 506 -12.41 -9.96 29.02
CA VAL A 506 -11.17 -9.47 29.63
C VAL A 506 -11.43 -8.33 30.61
N LEU A 507 -12.28 -7.37 30.24
CA LEU A 507 -12.68 -6.27 31.12
C LEU A 507 -13.54 -6.78 32.28
N HIS A 508 -14.41 -7.77 32.04
CA HIS A 508 -15.31 -8.33 33.04
C HIS A 508 -14.56 -8.98 34.21
N PHE A 509 -13.39 -9.57 33.94
CA PHE A 509 -12.51 -10.15 34.98
C PHE A 509 -12.12 -9.16 36.08
N ARG A 510 -12.19 -7.84 35.83
CA ARG A 510 -11.99 -6.80 36.84
C ARG A 510 -12.97 -6.91 38.01
N TRP A 511 -14.20 -7.36 37.77
CA TRP A 511 -15.25 -7.49 38.79
C TRP A 511 -15.32 -8.88 39.42
N ILE A 512 -14.55 -9.84 38.94
CA ILE A 512 -14.44 -11.18 39.55
C ILE A 512 -13.29 -11.14 40.57
N PRO A 513 -13.54 -11.26 41.88
CA PRO A 513 -12.52 -11.04 42.91
C PRO A 513 -11.23 -11.87 42.73
N VAL A 514 -11.36 -13.13 42.30
CA VAL A 514 -10.22 -14.03 42.08
C VAL A 514 -9.39 -13.65 40.84
N MET A 515 -10.01 -12.99 39.87
CA MET A 515 -9.38 -12.61 38.59
C MET A 515 -8.98 -11.13 38.52
N ASN A 516 -9.36 -10.30 39.51
CA ASN A 516 -8.99 -8.88 39.61
C ASN A 516 -7.51 -8.71 39.97
N ARG A 517 -6.63 -9.11 39.06
CA ARG A 517 -5.17 -9.07 39.20
C ARG A 517 -4.57 -8.36 37.99
N PRO A 518 -3.58 -7.46 38.18
CA PRO A 518 -2.94 -6.74 37.08
C PRO A 518 -2.37 -7.65 35.99
N TRP A 519 -1.87 -8.83 36.36
CA TRP A 519 -1.37 -9.83 35.42
C TRP A 519 -2.46 -10.37 34.49
N VAL A 520 -3.67 -10.61 35.01
CA VAL A 520 -4.80 -11.15 34.21
C VAL A 520 -5.24 -10.13 33.16
N LEU A 521 -5.39 -8.86 33.54
CA LEU A 521 -5.73 -7.80 32.59
C LEU A 521 -4.63 -7.59 31.55
N ALA A 522 -3.35 -7.62 31.97
CA ALA A 522 -2.21 -7.51 31.06
C ALA A 522 -2.18 -8.64 30.03
N THR A 523 -2.37 -9.90 30.47
CA THR A 523 -2.43 -11.07 29.59
C THR A 523 -3.62 -11.01 28.64
N GLY A 524 -4.81 -10.71 29.16
CA GLY A 524 -6.03 -10.59 28.34
C GLY A 524 -5.95 -9.47 27.31
N GLY A 525 -5.42 -8.30 27.70
CA GLY A 525 -5.19 -7.18 26.78
C GLY A 525 -4.16 -7.52 25.71
N PHE A 526 -3.05 -8.15 26.09
CA PHE A 526 -1.97 -8.53 25.18
C PHE A 526 -2.44 -9.57 24.16
N ALA A 527 -3.06 -10.66 24.62
CA ALA A 527 -3.53 -11.76 23.77
C ALA A 527 -4.79 -11.42 22.97
N GLY A 528 -5.63 -10.51 23.47
CA GLY A 528 -6.87 -10.09 22.81
C GLY A 528 -6.66 -9.55 21.39
N ILE A 529 -5.46 -9.02 21.09
CA ILE A 529 -5.13 -8.48 19.76
C ILE A 529 -5.28 -9.51 18.64
N ALA A 530 -5.14 -10.81 18.94
CA ALA A 530 -5.34 -11.87 17.98
C ALA A 530 -6.74 -11.84 17.36
N SER A 531 -7.78 -11.47 18.13
CA SER A 531 -9.14 -11.31 17.63
C SER A 531 -9.28 -10.13 16.66
N VAL A 532 -8.60 -9.01 16.93
CA VAL A 532 -8.57 -7.84 16.03
C VAL A 532 -7.82 -8.18 14.73
N VAL A 533 -6.66 -8.83 14.83
CA VAL A 533 -5.88 -9.27 13.66
C VAL A 533 -6.69 -10.25 12.81
N MET A 534 -7.42 -11.18 13.42
CA MET A 534 -8.31 -12.09 12.70
C MET A 534 -9.46 -11.33 12.03
N THR A 535 -10.08 -10.36 12.71
CA THR A 535 -11.17 -9.55 12.15
C THR A 535 -10.70 -8.70 10.96
N TYR A 536 -9.54 -8.06 11.08
CA TYR A 536 -9.04 -7.13 10.06
C TYR A 536 -8.28 -7.83 8.93
N PHE A 537 -7.30 -8.67 9.23
CA PHE A 537 -6.53 -9.40 8.21
C PHE A 537 -7.16 -10.75 7.92
N GLY A 538 -7.46 -11.53 8.96
CA GLY A 538 -7.86 -12.91 8.81
C GLY A 538 -9.11 -13.09 7.94
N VAL A 539 -10.15 -12.29 8.17
CA VAL A 539 -11.37 -12.32 7.36
C VAL A 539 -11.11 -11.90 5.91
N ASN A 540 -10.26 -10.90 5.66
CA ASN A 540 -9.99 -10.40 4.31
C ASN A 540 -9.22 -11.39 3.43
N TYR A 541 -8.36 -12.23 4.04
CA TYR A 541 -7.47 -13.12 3.29
C TYR A 541 -7.81 -14.61 3.43
N PHE A 542 -8.37 -15.06 4.56
CA PHE A 542 -8.67 -16.48 4.78
C PHE A 542 -10.15 -16.85 4.65
N LEU A 543 -11.05 -15.85 4.63
CA LEU A 543 -12.49 -16.05 4.53
C LEU A 543 -13.06 -15.26 3.34
N SER A 544 -14.18 -15.71 2.80
CA SER A 544 -14.93 -15.00 1.76
C SER A 544 -16.18 -14.35 2.36
N GLY A 545 -16.49 -13.14 1.93
CA GLY A 545 -17.66 -12.42 2.42
C GLY A 545 -17.98 -11.16 1.61
N LEU A 546 -19.12 -10.55 1.92
CA LEU A 546 -19.61 -9.33 1.29
C LEU A 546 -18.68 -8.13 1.52
N HIS A 547 -17.84 -8.21 2.56
CA HIS A 547 -16.90 -7.16 2.93
C HIS A 547 -15.49 -7.34 2.36
N SER A 548 -15.28 -8.28 1.45
CA SER A 548 -13.97 -8.59 0.88
C SER A 548 -13.50 -7.58 -0.18
N TYR A 549 -13.59 -6.28 0.09
CA TYR A 549 -13.16 -5.22 -0.84
C TYR A 549 -11.63 -5.09 -0.98
N ALA A 550 -10.91 -5.70 -0.04
CA ALA A 550 -9.46 -5.81 -0.04
C ALA A 550 -9.01 -7.27 -0.26
N GLN A 551 -9.82 -8.08 -0.95
CA GLN A 551 -9.47 -9.47 -1.24
C GLN A 551 -8.18 -9.50 -2.07
N GLY A 552 -7.14 -10.10 -1.46
CA GLY A 552 -6.08 -10.78 -2.18
C GLY A 552 -6.17 -12.27 -1.85
N ASP A 553 -5.42 -13.11 -2.55
CA ASP A 553 -5.32 -14.54 -2.26
C ASP A 553 -5.02 -14.80 -0.78
N ALA A 554 -5.40 -15.98 -0.27
CA ALA A 554 -4.99 -16.45 1.05
C ALA A 554 -3.46 -16.41 1.17
N ILE A 555 -2.95 -15.37 1.82
CA ILE A 555 -1.53 -15.19 2.00
C ILE A 555 -1.09 -16.26 3.00
N ALA A 556 -0.14 -17.11 2.61
CA ALA A 556 0.52 -18.00 3.55
C ALA A 556 0.98 -17.16 4.75
N VAL A 557 0.48 -17.50 5.94
CA VAL A 557 0.79 -16.77 7.17
C VAL A 557 2.31 -16.64 7.26
N PRO A 558 2.88 -15.42 7.21
CA PRO A 558 4.32 -15.25 7.18
C PRO A 558 5.00 -15.91 8.38
N SER A 559 6.18 -16.50 8.19
CA SER A 559 6.89 -17.23 9.26
C SER A 559 7.10 -16.40 10.53
N TRP A 560 7.28 -15.08 10.38
CA TRP A 560 7.45 -14.16 11.49
C TRP A 560 6.21 -14.04 12.40
N VAL A 561 5.00 -14.34 11.90
CA VAL A 561 3.77 -14.36 12.70
C VAL A 561 3.80 -15.51 13.71
N TYR A 562 4.26 -16.71 13.30
CA TYR A 562 4.42 -17.84 14.21
C TYR A 562 5.49 -17.56 15.26
N ILE A 563 6.62 -16.97 14.86
CA ILE A 563 7.68 -16.54 15.80
C ILE A 563 7.10 -15.52 16.79
N GLY A 564 6.38 -14.51 16.31
CA GLY A 564 5.73 -13.51 17.15
C GLY A 564 4.75 -14.13 18.16
N THR A 565 3.95 -15.10 17.72
CA THR A 565 3.01 -15.82 18.59
C THR A 565 3.72 -16.62 19.68
N LEU A 566 4.79 -17.34 19.32
CA LEU A 566 5.62 -18.07 20.29
C LEU A 566 6.28 -17.13 21.31
N LEU A 567 6.80 -15.98 20.87
CA LEU A 567 7.34 -14.96 21.76
C LEU A 567 6.27 -14.38 22.70
N MET A 568 5.05 -14.16 22.18
CA MET A 568 3.90 -13.70 22.97
C MET A 568 3.56 -14.69 24.07
N LEU A 569 3.42 -15.97 23.72
CA LEU A 569 3.15 -17.06 24.67
C LEU A 569 4.30 -17.22 25.68
N GLY A 570 5.54 -17.16 25.22
CA GLY A 570 6.72 -17.22 26.08
C GLY A 570 6.75 -16.11 27.12
N LEU A 571 6.42 -14.86 26.73
CA LEU A 571 6.31 -13.74 27.66
C LEU A 571 5.17 -13.92 28.68
N ILE A 572 4.01 -14.43 28.23
CA ILE A 572 2.88 -14.73 29.13
C ILE A 572 3.28 -15.80 30.16
N VAL A 573 3.89 -16.90 29.73
CA VAL A 573 4.34 -17.97 30.64
C VAL A 573 5.43 -17.47 31.59
N ALA A 574 6.46 -16.79 31.09
CA ALA A 574 7.54 -16.27 31.92
C ALA A 574 7.05 -15.25 32.98
N SER A 575 6.13 -14.36 32.57
CA SER A 575 5.54 -13.38 33.49
C SER A 575 4.59 -14.02 34.51
N TYR A 576 3.87 -15.08 34.13
CA TYR A 576 3.05 -15.88 35.05
C TYR A 576 3.90 -16.53 36.15
N LEU A 577 4.99 -17.20 35.76
CA LEU A 577 5.92 -17.82 36.69
C LEU A 577 6.51 -16.77 37.66
N SER A 578 6.87 -15.60 37.13
CA SER A 578 7.32 -14.49 37.96
C SER A 578 6.25 -14.01 38.93
N ASP A 579 5.01 -13.81 38.48
CA ASP A 579 3.92 -13.36 39.35
C ASP A 579 3.59 -14.38 40.45
N ARG A 580 3.56 -15.67 40.10
CA ARG A 580 3.18 -16.75 41.03
C ARG A 580 4.25 -17.03 42.08
N PHE A 581 5.53 -17.06 41.68
CA PHE A 581 6.59 -17.59 42.53
C PHE A 581 7.50 -16.52 43.14
N ARG A 582 7.61 -15.32 42.55
CA ARG A 582 8.41 -14.23 43.14
C ARG A 582 7.59 -13.41 44.13
N ARG A 583 8.22 -12.99 45.22
CA ARG A 583 7.61 -12.14 46.25
C ARG A 583 7.72 -10.66 45.91
N TRP A 584 6.78 -9.87 46.44
CA TRP A 584 6.84 -8.41 46.46
C TRP A 584 7.61 -7.89 47.66
#